data_AF-A0A2B4RTZ7-F1
#
_entry.id   AF-A0A2B4RTZ7-F1
#
_cell.length_a   1.000
_cell.length_b   1.000
_cell.length_c   1.000
_cell.angle_alpha   90.00
_cell.angle_beta   90.00
_cell.angle_gamma   90.00
#
_symmetry.space_group_name_H-M   'P 1'
#
loop_
_entity.id
_entity.type
_entity.pdbx_description
1 polymer ?
#
loop_
_entity_poly.entity_id
_entity_poly.type
_entity_poly.pdbx_seq_one_letter_code
_entity_poly.pdbx_strand_id
1 'polypeptide(L)'
;MGISALGTRSSGNLTTCYGVPGLSSQQMTVCKSKPDLIPTLRRGAKLGIGECQNQFAKERWNCSTTNTSSVFGGIINIGSREAAFIYAITSAGVVHAASRSCSLGNLSECACETRRKRKLPSRGWEWGGCNDDVKFGIWLSETFVDAPERNERSVTSSDKKARLRKKARHAMNLHNNQVGRLVSH
;
A
#
# COMPACT_ATOMS: atom_id res chain seq x y z
N MET A 1 29.87 -2.91 -45.60
CA MET A 1 30.49 -2.27 -44.41
C MET A 1 29.40 -1.46 -43.73
N GLY A 2 29.02 -1.60 -42.47
CA GLY A 2 29.48 -2.38 -41.32
C GLY A 2 28.37 -2.37 -40.27
N ILE A 3 28.58 -3.13 -39.20
CA ILE A 3 27.59 -3.69 -38.28
C ILE A 3 27.59 -2.89 -36.96
N SER A 4 26.47 -2.94 -36.21
CA SER A 4 26.30 -2.64 -34.76
C SER A 4 26.26 -1.14 -34.35
N ALA A 5 25.48 -0.71 -33.35
CA ALA A 5 25.09 -1.39 -32.12
C ALA A 5 23.69 -1.04 -31.60
N LEU A 6 23.08 -2.05 -30.96
CA LEU A 6 21.93 -1.98 -30.07
C LEU A 6 22.15 -0.94 -28.96
N GLY A 7 21.48 0.21 -29.07
CA GLY A 7 21.25 1.09 -27.93
C GLY A 7 20.10 0.51 -27.11
N THR A 8 20.42 -0.28 -26.09
CA THR A 8 19.47 -0.67 -25.05
C THR A 8 18.77 0.57 -24.52
N ARG A 9 17.44 0.65 -24.73
CA ARG A 9 16.56 1.58 -24.02
C ARG A 9 16.77 1.37 -22.52
N SER A 10 17.55 2.24 -21.89
CA SER A 10 17.55 2.37 -20.43
C SER A 10 16.18 2.88 -20.03
N SER A 11 15.36 1.98 -19.49
CA SER A 11 14.10 2.29 -18.84
C SER A 11 14.32 3.43 -17.84
N GLY A 12 13.73 4.60 -18.11
CA GLY A 12 13.76 5.74 -17.22
C GLY A 12 13.44 5.32 -15.79
N ASN A 13 14.38 5.59 -14.88
CA ASN A 13 14.45 5.01 -13.55
C ASN A 13 13.27 5.48 -12.69
N LEU A 14 12.24 4.64 -12.62
CA LEU A 14 11.02 4.76 -11.81
C LEU A 14 11.28 4.70 -10.28
N THR A 15 12.55 4.75 -9.89
CA THR A 15 13.15 4.61 -8.55
C THR A 15 13.40 5.95 -7.86
N THR A 16 13.13 7.08 -8.53
CA THR A 16 13.25 8.39 -7.87
C THR A 16 11.95 8.72 -7.13
N CYS A 17 12.01 8.90 -5.82
CA CYS A 17 10.85 9.27 -4.98
C CYS A 17 10.12 10.53 -5.44
N TYR A 18 10.83 11.47 -6.06
CA TYR A 18 10.24 12.68 -6.64
C TYR A 18 9.38 12.40 -7.89
N GLY A 19 9.55 11.25 -8.54
CA GLY A 19 8.70 10.79 -9.63
C GLY A 19 7.40 10.13 -9.18
N VAL A 20 7.17 10.00 -7.86
CA VAL A 20 5.91 9.50 -7.31
C VAL A 20 5.06 10.70 -6.87
N PRO A 21 4.00 11.05 -7.63
CA PRO A 21 3.16 12.19 -7.31
C PRO A 21 2.36 11.92 -6.02
N GLY A 22 2.09 12.99 -5.26
CA GLY A 22 1.16 12.95 -4.13
C GLY A 22 1.70 12.33 -2.83
N LEU A 23 3.00 12.05 -2.71
CA LEU A 23 3.58 11.57 -1.45
C LEU A 23 3.58 12.67 -0.38
N SER A 24 3.13 12.31 0.83
CA SER A 24 3.32 13.15 2.01
C SER A 24 4.81 13.25 2.38
N SER A 25 5.17 14.22 3.23
CA SER A 25 6.55 14.34 3.71
C SER A 25 6.99 13.10 4.49
N GLN A 26 6.08 12.44 5.21
CA GLN A 26 6.36 11.19 5.93
C GLN A 26 6.58 10.03 4.95
N GLN A 27 5.74 9.92 3.90
CA GLN A 27 5.92 8.90 2.86
C GLN A 27 7.19 9.12 2.05
N MET A 28 7.58 10.37 1.82
CA MET A 28 8.84 10.72 1.18
C MET A 28 10.05 10.22 1.98
N THR A 29 10.01 10.32 3.31
CA THR A 29 11.06 9.75 4.18
C THR A 29 11.13 8.23 4.07
N VAL A 30 9.99 7.54 4.04
CA VAL A 30 9.96 6.08 3.84
C VAL A 30 10.48 5.72 2.45
N CYS A 31 10.06 6.45 1.42
CA CYS A 31 10.51 6.22 0.05
C CYS A 31 12.03 6.38 -0.08
N LYS A 32 12.60 7.43 0.50
CA LYS A 32 14.06 7.67 0.45
C LYS A 32 14.86 6.62 1.21
N SER A 33 14.31 6.08 2.30
CA SER A 33 14.98 5.04 3.09
C SER A 33 14.85 3.64 2.48
N LYS A 34 13.79 3.36 1.73
CA LYS A 34 13.52 2.06 1.09
C LYS A 34 13.02 2.21 -0.36
N PRO A 35 13.84 2.71 -1.28
CA PRO A 35 13.43 2.96 -2.67
C PRO A 35 13.02 1.68 -3.42
N ASP A 36 13.65 0.55 -3.09
CA ASP A 36 13.39 -0.74 -3.75
C ASP A 36 11.98 -1.29 -3.48
N LEU A 37 11.33 -0.86 -2.39
CA LEU A 37 9.97 -1.27 -2.05
C LEU A 37 8.89 -0.46 -2.79
N ILE A 38 9.27 0.67 -3.40
CA ILE A 38 8.32 1.62 -4.03
C ILE A 38 7.59 1.04 -5.23
N PRO A 39 8.23 0.29 -6.15
CA PRO A 39 7.51 -0.39 -7.23
C PRO A 39 6.41 -1.33 -6.71
N THR A 40 6.67 -2.04 -5.61
CA THR A 40 5.72 -2.95 -4.95
C THR A 40 4.57 -2.17 -4.30
N LEU A 41 4.88 -1.10 -3.55
CA LEU A 41 3.87 -0.20 -2.97
C LEU A 41 2.93 0.38 -4.03
N ARG A 42 3.50 0.89 -5.13
CA ARG A 42 2.72 1.45 -6.24
C ARG A 42 1.84 0.41 -6.91
N ARG A 43 2.34 -0.83 -7.07
CA ARG A 43 1.54 -1.94 -7.59
C ARG A 43 0.36 -2.25 -6.65
N GLY A 44 0.62 -2.35 -5.35
CA GLY A 44 -0.42 -2.60 -4.34
C GLY A 44 -1.49 -1.51 -4.30
N ALA A 45 -1.10 -0.24 -4.35
CA ALA A 45 -2.04 0.86 -4.44
C ALA A 45 -2.90 0.80 -5.71
N LYS A 46 -2.30 0.49 -6.87
CA LYS A 46 -3.05 0.30 -8.13
C LYS A 46 -4.03 -0.86 -8.07
N LEU A 47 -3.65 -1.98 -7.44
CA LEU A 47 -4.55 -3.11 -7.24
C LEU A 47 -5.74 -2.71 -6.37
N GLY A 48 -5.50 -2.01 -5.25
CA GLY A 48 -6.57 -1.53 -4.37
C GLY A 48 -7.54 -0.58 -5.07
N ILE A 49 -7.02 0.36 -5.88
CA ILE A 49 -7.83 1.28 -6.69
C ILE A 49 -8.66 0.51 -7.71
N GLY A 50 -8.04 -0.41 -8.46
CA GLY A 50 -8.72 -1.21 -9.47
C GLY A 50 -9.85 -2.04 -8.87
N GLU A 51 -9.61 -2.65 -7.70
CA GLU A 51 -10.64 -3.41 -7.01
C GLU A 51 -11.76 -2.50 -6.47
N CYS A 52 -11.42 -1.32 -5.95
CA CYS A 52 -12.42 -0.34 -5.52
C CYS A 52 -13.33 0.09 -6.68
N GLN A 53 -12.76 0.37 -7.86
CA GLN A 53 -13.52 0.70 -9.06
C GLN A 53 -14.41 -0.45 -9.51
N ASN A 54 -13.92 -1.68 -9.39
CA ASN A 54 -14.68 -2.88 -9.75
C ASN A 54 -15.88 -3.10 -8.79
N GLN A 55 -15.66 -3.00 -7.49
CA GLN A 55 -16.70 -3.16 -6.46
C GLN A 55 -17.79 -2.09 -6.58
N PHE A 56 -17.41 -0.86 -6.90
CA PHE A 56 -18.33 0.28 -6.97
C PHE A 56 -18.76 0.64 -8.40
N ALA A 57 -18.51 -0.20 -9.40
CA ALA A 57 -18.73 0.11 -10.82
C ALA A 57 -20.17 0.54 -11.17
N LYS A 58 -21.15 0.09 -10.38
CA LYS A 58 -22.59 0.36 -10.56
C LYS A 58 -23.18 1.32 -9.53
N GLU A 59 -22.33 1.88 -8.66
CA GLU A 59 -22.75 2.82 -7.61
C GLU A 59 -22.68 4.27 -8.10
N ARG A 60 -23.43 5.15 -7.45
CA ARG A 60 -23.38 6.60 -7.76
C ARG A 60 -21.98 7.18 -7.58
N TRP A 61 -21.27 6.69 -6.57
CA TRP A 61 -19.85 6.92 -6.41
C TRP A 61 -19.12 5.65 -6.84
N ASN A 62 -18.34 5.74 -7.92
CA ASN A 62 -17.75 4.59 -8.61
C ASN A 62 -16.24 4.44 -8.39
N CYS A 63 -15.70 5.07 -7.34
CA CYS A 63 -14.28 5.07 -7.02
C CYS A 63 -13.34 5.58 -8.14
N SER A 64 -13.83 6.46 -9.02
CA SER A 64 -13.01 7.10 -10.04
C SER A 64 -11.87 7.94 -9.42
N THR A 65 -10.67 7.83 -9.99
CA THR A 65 -9.51 8.64 -9.59
C THR A 65 -9.47 9.96 -10.37
N THR A 66 -8.92 11.01 -9.75
CA THR A 66 -8.72 12.31 -10.42
C THR A 66 -7.27 12.52 -10.81
N ASN A 67 -6.98 13.29 -11.87
CA ASN A 67 -5.62 13.68 -12.27
C ASN A 67 -5.01 14.80 -11.39
N THR A 68 -5.45 14.93 -10.13
CA THR A 68 -4.96 15.97 -9.22
C THR A 68 -3.83 15.46 -8.32
N SER A 69 -3.30 16.31 -7.44
CA SER A 69 -2.25 15.96 -6.46
C SER A 69 -2.65 14.84 -5.48
N SER A 70 -3.96 14.52 -5.38
CA SER A 70 -4.51 13.40 -4.62
C SER A 70 -5.24 12.45 -5.56
N VAL A 71 -4.90 11.16 -5.50
CA VAL A 71 -5.48 10.10 -6.34
C VAL A 71 -7.02 10.05 -6.23
N PHE A 72 -7.57 10.35 -5.04
CA PHE A 72 -9.02 10.31 -4.77
C PHE A 72 -9.63 11.69 -4.49
N GLY A 73 -8.91 12.78 -4.77
CA GLY A 73 -9.40 14.15 -4.57
C GLY A 73 -9.78 14.43 -3.10
N GLY A 74 -10.95 15.02 -2.88
CA GLY A 74 -11.43 15.44 -1.56
C GLY A 74 -12.11 14.37 -0.71
N ILE A 75 -12.46 13.21 -1.27
CA ILE A 75 -13.25 12.21 -0.52
C ILE A 75 -12.51 11.66 0.69
N ILE A 76 -11.19 11.51 0.57
CA ILE A 76 -10.29 11.08 1.66
C ILE A 76 -10.21 12.10 2.81
N ASN A 77 -10.64 13.34 2.60
CA ASN A 77 -10.65 14.38 3.63
C ASN A 77 -11.96 14.38 4.43
N ILE A 78 -12.98 13.67 3.96
CA ILE A 78 -14.29 13.55 4.59
C ILE A 78 -14.35 12.21 5.32
N GLY A 79 -14.94 12.18 6.52
CA GLY A 79 -15.17 10.94 7.27
C GLY A 79 -16.37 10.16 6.73
N SER A 80 -16.29 9.66 5.50
CA SER A 80 -17.37 8.92 4.84
C SER A 80 -17.12 7.41 4.79
N ARG A 81 -18.15 6.62 4.46
CA ARG A 81 -18.06 5.16 4.32
C ARG A 81 -17.18 4.76 3.13
N GLU A 82 -17.25 5.54 2.07
CA GLU A 82 -16.45 5.38 0.85
C GLU A 82 -14.96 5.64 1.14
N ALA A 83 -14.65 6.70 1.91
CA ALA A 83 -13.30 6.96 2.37
C ALA A 83 -12.77 5.79 3.23
N ALA A 84 -13.59 5.28 4.15
CA ALA A 84 -13.23 4.13 4.96
C ALA A 84 -12.88 2.89 4.11
N PHE A 85 -13.67 2.61 3.07
CA PHE A 85 -13.40 1.53 2.13
C PHE A 85 -12.08 1.74 1.37
N ILE A 86 -11.81 2.96 0.88
CA ILE A 86 -10.56 3.29 0.18
C ILE A 86 -9.33 3.01 1.05
N TYR A 87 -9.34 3.44 2.32
CA TYR A 87 -8.24 3.21 3.26
C TYR A 87 -8.01 1.70 3.50
N ALA A 88 -9.09 0.94 3.70
CA ALA A 88 -9.03 -0.51 3.89
C ALA A 88 -8.49 -1.23 2.63
N ILE A 89 -9.10 -1.01 1.45
CA ILE A 89 -8.75 -1.73 0.22
C ILE A 89 -7.35 -1.36 -0.29
N THR A 90 -6.92 -0.11 -0.09
CA THR A 90 -5.55 0.32 -0.43
C THR A 90 -4.53 -0.38 0.47
N SER A 91 -4.81 -0.44 1.77
CA SER A 91 -3.96 -1.13 2.74
C SER A 91 -3.85 -2.63 2.44
N ALA A 92 -4.98 -3.27 2.13
CA ALA A 92 -5.04 -4.68 1.71
C ALA A 92 -4.27 -4.93 0.40
N GLY A 93 -4.44 -4.06 -0.60
CA GLY A 93 -3.73 -4.14 -1.88
C GLY A 93 -2.20 -4.07 -1.71
N VAL A 94 -1.71 -3.23 -0.79
CA VAL A 94 -0.28 -3.18 -0.44
C VAL A 94 0.18 -4.47 0.23
N VAL A 95 -0.56 -5.01 1.20
CA VAL A 95 -0.22 -6.30 1.84
C VAL A 95 -0.13 -7.40 0.79
N HIS A 96 -1.17 -7.54 -0.04
CA HIS A 96 -1.22 -8.55 -1.10
C HIS A 96 -0.04 -8.45 -2.06
N ALA A 97 0.25 -7.24 -2.58
CA ALA A 97 1.35 -7.04 -3.52
C ALA A 97 2.72 -7.33 -2.88
N ALA A 98 2.91 -6.95 -1.63
CA ALA A 98 4.15 -7.15 -0.89
C ALA A 98 4.41 -8.62 -0.60
N SER A 99 3.42 -9.32 -0.04
CA SER A 99 3.51 -10.74 0.28
C SER A 99 3.74 -11.58 -0.97
N ARG A 100 3.04 -11.27 -2.07
CA ARG A 100 3.26 -11.94 -3.35
C ARG A 100 4.64 -11.64 -3.95
N SER A 101 5.10 -10.39 -3.92
CA SER A 101 6.45 -10.06 -4.37
C SER A 101 7.52 -10.77 -3.55
N CYS A 102 7.27 -10.98 -2.26
CA CYS A 102 8.14 -11.73 -1.37
C CYS A 102 8.30 -13.19 -1.81
N SER A 103 7.18 -13.87 -2.02
CA SER A 103 7.18 -15.29 -2.41
C SER A 103 7.76 -15.55 -3.79
N LEU A 104 7.69 -14.55 -4.67
CA LEU A 104 8.32 -14.60 -5.99
C LEU A 104 9.84 -14.32 -5.93
N GLY A 105 10.40 -13.97 -4.76
CA GLY A 105 11.82 -13.63 -4.61
C GLY A 105 12.20 -12.27 -5.21
N ASN A 106 11.23 -11.39 -5.44
CA ASN A 106 11.47 -10.06 -6.03
C ASN A 106 11.98 -9.02 -5.01
N LEU A 107 12.00 -9.36 -3.72
CA LEU A 107 12.40 -8.48 -2.62
C LEU A 107 13.48 -9.17 -1.80
N SER A 108 14.53 -8.42 -1.46
CA SER A 108 15.65 -8.93 -0.64
C SER A 108 15.37 -8.87 0.87
N GLU A 109 14.44 -8.00 1.31
CA GLU A 109 14.14 -7.78 2.72
C GLU A 109 13.26 -8.86 3.36
N CYS A 110 12.77 -9.82 2.57
CA CYS A 110 11.84 -10.85 3.03
C CYS A 110 12.08 -12.18 2.29
N ALA A 111 11.51 -13.26 2.81
CA ALA A 111 11.62 -14.59 2.23
C ALA A 111 10.34 -15.40 2.46
N CYS A 112 10.21 -16.55 1.77
CA CYS A 112 9.13 -17.50 2.01
C CYS A 112 8.99 -17.81 3.51
N GLU A 113 7.77 -17.82 4.04
CA GLU A 113 7.56 -18.09 5.46
C GLU A 113 7.95 -19.55 5.79
N THR A 114 9.12 -19.73 6.41
CA THR A 114 9.63 -21.03 6.87
C THR A 114 9.28 -21.32 8.34
N ARG A 115 8.75 -20.33 9.06
CA ARG A 115 8.73 -20.30 10.54
C ARG A 115 7.65 -21.13 11.23
N ARG A 116 6.79 -21.82 10.50
CA ARG A 116 5.89 -22.79 11.15
C ARG A 116 6.64 -24.12 11.20
N LYS A 117 7.12 -24.52 12.41
CA LYS A 117 7.36 -25.93 12.75
C LYS A 117 6.01 -26.66 12.59
N ARG A 118 5.66 -26.98 11.35
CA ARG A 118 4.39 -27.61 11.00
C ARG A 118 4.45 -29.03 11.53
N LYS A 119 3.48 -29.41 12.36
CA LYS A 119 3.29 -30.82 12.71
C LYS A 119 3.25 -31.61 11.41
N LEU A 120 4.06 -32.68 11.32
CA LEU A 120 4.02 -33.60 10.20
C LEU A 120 2.56 -34.02 9.98
N PRO A 121 2.01 -33.83 8.76
CA PRO A 121 0.67 -34.29 8.45
C PRO A 121 0.54 -35.78 8.76
N SER A 122 -0.58 -36.21 9.32
CA SER A 122 -0.73 -37.55 9.88
C SER A 122 -0.77 -38.68 8.84
N ARG A 123 -1.01 -38.39 7.55
CA ARG A 123 -0.73 -39.23 6.37
C ARG A 123 -1.21 -38.61 5.05
N GLY A 124 -0.50 -38.87 3.96
CA GLY A 124 -0.98 -38.73 2.57
C GLY A 124 -0.68 -37.42 1.85
N TRP A 125 -0.09 -36.41 2.50
CA TRP A 125 0.33 -35.16 1.85
C TRP A 125 1.44 -34.48 2.66
N GLU A 126 2.28 -33.70 1.98
CA GLU A 126 3.37 -32.93 2.58
C GLU A 126 3.19 -31.44 2.31
N TRP A 127 3.67 -30.61 3.23
CA TRP A 127 3.79 -29.17 2.95
C TRP A 127 4.94 -28.94 1.98
N GLY A 128 4.68 -28.22 0.89
CA GLY A 128 5.70 -27.82 -0.08
C GLY A 128 5.48 -26.41 -0.60
N GLY A 129 6.41 -25.93 -1.42
CA GLY A 129 6.34 -24.62 -2.06
C GLY A 129 6.77 -23.46 -1.15
N CYS A 130 6.45 -22.24 -1.60
CA CYS A 130 6.76 -20.99 -0.92
C CYS A 130 5.48 -20.40 -0.33
N ASN A 131 5.42 -20.27 0.99
CA ASN A 131 4.29 -19.63 1.67
C ASN A 131 4.48 -18.11 1.71
N ASP A 132 3.41 -17.37 1.44
CA ASP A 132 3.42 -15.91 1.46
C ASP A 132 3.81 -15.33 2.82
N ASP A 133 4.79 -14.42 2.82
CA ASP A 133 5.14 -13.64 4.01
C ASP A 133 4.14 -12.48 4.20
N VAL A 134 2.99 -12.82 4.76
CA VAL A 134 1.92 -11.86 5.08
C VAL A 134 2.38 -10.83 6.12
N LYS A 135 3.26 -11.22 7.05
CA LYS A 135 3.77 -10.32 8.10
C LYS A 135 4.62 -9.21 7.51
N PHE A 136 5.49 -9.53 6.56
CA PHE A 136 6.23 -8.51 5.81
C PHE A 136 5.27 -7.55 5.09
N GLY A 137 4.23 -8.07 4.44
CA GLY A 137 3.23 -7.24 3.76
C GLY A 137 2.49 -6.30 4.71
N ILE A 138 2.05 -6.79 5.87
CA ILE A 138 1.43 -5.99 6.93
C ILE A 138 2.38 -4.88 7.38
N TRP A 139 3.63 -5.21 7.70
CA TRP A 139 4.62 -4.24 8.13
C TRP A 139 4.89 -3.15 7.07
N LEU A 140 4.97 -3.53 5.79
CA LEU A 140 5.21 -2.56 4.71
C LEU A 140 4.00 -1.62 4.55
N SER A 141 2.79 -2.17 4.62
CA SER A 141 1.54 -1.40 4.59
C SER A 141 1.46 -0.43 5.78
N GLU A 142 1.72 -0.88 7.00
CA GLU A 142 1.80 -0.03 8.21
C GLU A 142 2.87 1.06 8.09
N THR A 143 4.04 0.73 7.54
CA THR A 143 5.16 1.66 7.46
C THR A 143 4.87 2.80 6.48
N PHE A 144 4.21 2.51 5.35
CA PHE A 144 4.02 3.49 4.29
C PHE A 144 2.61 4.11 4.27
N VAL A 145 1.55 3.32 4.44
CA VAL A 145 0.16 3.79 4.33
C VAL A 145 -0.26 4.58 5.58
N ASP A 146 0.24 4.20 6.76
CA ASP A 146 -0.06 4.94 8.00
C ASP A 146 0.86 6.15 8.22
N ALA A 147 1.96 6.27 7.46
CA ALA A 147 2.94 7.35 7.59
C ALA A 147 2.33 8.77 7.64
N PRO A 148 1.40 9.16 6.75
CA PRO A 148 0.76 10.49 6.82
C PRO A 148 -0.16 10.65 8.04
N GLU A 149 -0.73 9.57 8.57
CA GLU A 149 -1.73 9.58 9.65
C GLU A 149 -1.08 9.68 11.04
N ARG A 150 0.18 9.24 11.19
CA ARG A 150 0.91 9.24 12.47
C ARG A 150 1.40 10.62 12.93
N ASN A 151 1.37 11.64 12.08
CA ASN A 151 1.86 12.97 12.44
C ASN A 151 0.76 13.89 13.03
N GLU A 152 0.47 13.70 14.32
CA GLU A 152 -0.44 14.56 15.09
C GLU A 152 0.04 16.02 15.21
N ARG A 153 1.33 16.32 14.98
CA ARG A 153 1.86 17.70 15.06
C ARG A 153 1.33 18.60 13.94
N SER A 154 0.71 18.03 12.91
CA SER A 154 0.03 18.80 11.85
C SER A 154 -1.37 19.30 12.26
N VAL A 155 -1.84 18.98 13.47
CA VAL A 155 -3.15 19.44 13.97
C VAL A 155 -3.00 20.80 14.68
N THR A 156 -2.40 21.75 13.99
CA THR A 156 -2.28 23.16 14.42
C THR A 156 -3.51 23.92 13.96
N SER A 157 -4.66 23.63 14.57
CA SER A 157 -5.84 24.48 14.41
C SER A 157 -6.13 25.17 15.74
N SER A 158 -6.26 26.49 15.69
CA SER A 158 -6.74 27.31 16.81
C SER A 158 -8.17 26.94 17.20
N ASP A 159 -8.97 26.45 16.24
CA ASP A 159 -10.29 25.91 16.50
C ASP A 159 -10.20 24.49 17.10
N LYS A 160 -10.61 24.40 18.37
CA LYS A 160 -10.71 23.15 19.13
C LYS A 160 -11.58 22.10 18.43
N LYS A 161 -12.69 22.51 17.79
CA LYS A 161 -13.62 21.60 17.12
C LYS A 161 -13.02 21.03 15.84
N ALA A 162 -12.36 21.88 15.03
CA ALA A 162 -11.64 21.44 13.85
C ALA A 162 -10.48 20.48 14.20
N ARG A 163 -9.73 20.77 15.27
CA ARG A 163 -8.68 19.89 15.79
C ARG A 163 -9.21 18.52 16.20
N LEU A 164 -10.31 18.45 16.95
CA LEU A 164 -10.93 17.19 17.38
C LEU A 164 -11.43 16.37 16.18
N ARG A 165 -12.08 17.01 15.21
CA ARG A 165 -12.53 16.34 13.97
C ARG A 165 -11.37 15.74 13.18
N LYS A 166 -10.27 16.50 13.03
CA LYS A 166 -9.07 16.02 12.35
C LYS A 166 -8.45 14.82 13.10
N LYS A 167 -8.35 14.88 14.44
CA LYS A 167 -7.87 13.77 15.26
C LYS A 167 -8.74 12.51 15.11
N ALA A 168 -10.06 12.67 15.16
CA ALA A 168 -11.01 11.56 14.98
C ALA A 168 -10.86 10.93 13.58
N ARG A 169 -10.68 11.73 12.54
CA ARG A 169 -10.45 11.23 11.18
C ARG A 169 -9.13 10.44 11.06
N HIS A 170 -8.03 10.94 11.62
CA HIS A 170 -6.77 10.19 11.63
C HIS A 170 -6.90 8.84 12.33
N ALA A 171 -7.59 8.81 13.48
CA ALA A 171 -7.87 7.55 14.19
C ALA A 171 -8.74 6.59 13.36
N MET A 172 -9.77 7.12 12.67
CA MET A 172 -10.62 6.36 11.75
C MET A 172 -9.80 5.78 10.58
N ASN A 173 -8.93 6.58 9.97
CA ASN A 173 -8.08 6.15 8.85
C ASN A 173 -7.14 5.02 9.27
N LEU A 174 -6.46 5.16 10.41
CA LEU A 174 -5.61 4.11 10.98
C LEU A 174 -6.39 2.83 11.27
N HIS A 175 -7.60 2.94 11.82
CA HIS A 175 -8.47 1.80 12.05
C HIS A 175 -8.84 1.09 10.75
N ASN A 176 -9.30 1.83 9.74
CA ASN A 176 -9.70 1.27 8.45
C ASN A 176 -8.53 0.62 7.72
N ASN A 177 -7.34 1.23 7.78
CA ASN A 177 -6.12 0.62 7.26
C ASN A 177 -5.85 -0.74 7.93
N GLN A 178 -5.96 -0.78 9.26
CA GLN A 178 -5.77 -2.02 10.02
C GLN A 178 -6.78 -3.09 9.62
N VAL A 179 -8.06 -2.74 9.47
CA VAL A 179 -9.10 -3.67 9.01
C VAL A 179 -8.72 -4.27 7.66
N GLY A 180 -8.29 -3.44 6.70
CA GLY A 180 -7.83 -3.91 5.39
C GLY A 180 -6.66 -4.90 5.48
N ARG A 181 -5.69 -4.63 6.35
CA ARG A 181 -4.54 -5.53 6.56
C ARG A 181 -4.94 -6.89 7.13
N LEU A 182 -5.90 -6.92 8.06
CA LEU A 182 -6.34 -8.14 8.73
C LEU A 182 -7.12 -9.09 7.80
N VAL A 183 -7.83 -8.56 6.81
CA VAL A 183 -8.54 -9.39 5.82
C VAL A 183 -7.59 -10.13 4.87
N SER A 184 -6.33 -9.68 4.80
CA SER A 184 -5.29 -10.31 3.96
C SER A 184 -4.53 -11.44 4.67
N HIS A 185 -4.91 -11.81 5.90
CA HIS A 185 -4.26 -12.80 6.77
C HIS A 185 -5.11 -14.05 6.98
#